data_AF-R5GYG5-F1
#
_entry.id   AF-R5GYG5-F1
#
_cell.length_a   1.000
_cell.length_b   1.000
_cell.length_c   1.000
_cell.angle_alpha   90.00
_cell.angle_beta   90.00
_cell.angle_gamma   90.00
#
_symmetry.space_group_name_H-M   'P 1'
#
loop_
_entity.id
_entity.type
_entity.pdbx_description
1 polymer ?
#
loop_
_entity_poly.entity_id
_entity_poly.type
_entity_poly.pdbx_seq_one_letter_code
_entity_poly.pdbx_strand_id
1 'polypeptide(L)'
;MSCYSEDQIVLVVLEIIKDQPGIRTSELIDEARRIMKPSGEDLEILDNRNDDKFSQKVRNIKSHDTIESLVRTEGERNRRWYLK
;
A
#
# COMPACT_ATOMS: atom_id res chain seq x y z
N MET A 1 13.14 -15.05 -1.56
CA MET A 1 12.95 -13.61 -1.87
C MET A 1 11.47 -13.43 -2.12
N SER A 2 10.82 -12.43 -1.52
CA SER A 2 9.41 -12.17 -1.81
C SER A 2 9.29 -11.29 -3.05
N CYS A 3 8.25 -11.56 -3.83
CA CYS A 3 7.83 -10.72 -4.93
C CYS A 3 6.31 -10.68 -4.90
N TYR A 4 5.75 -9.87 -4.00
CA TYR A 4 4.30 -9.76 -3.86
C TYR A 4 3.69 -9.07 -5.07
N SER A 5 2.61 -9.64 -5.60
CA SER A 5 1.80 -9.00 -6.64
C SER A 5 0.93 -7.88 -6.04
N GLU A 6 0.51 -6.91 -6.86
CA GLU A 6 -0.38 -5.85 -6.41
C GLU A 6 -1.71 -6.43 -5.90
N ASP A 7 -2.26 -7.48 -6.52
CA ASP A 7 -3.47 -8.18 -6.07
C ASP A 7 -3.35 -8.74 -4.63
N GLN A 8 -2.20 -9.35 -4.30
CA GLN A 8 -1.96 -9.86 -2.94
C GLN A 8 -1.89 -8.72 -1.92
N ILE A 9 -1.28 -7.61 -2.29
CA ILE A 9 -1.15 -6.45 -1.42
C ILE A 9 -2.51 -5.74 -1.26
N VAL A 10 -3.35 -5.70 -2.31
CA VAL A 10 -4.70 -5.10 -2.27
C VAL A 10 -5.56 -5.72 -1.18
N LEU A 11 -5.55 -7.05 -1.05
CA LEU A 11 -6.32 -7.74 -0.01
C LEU A 11 -5.91 -7.29 1.39
N VAL A 12 -4.61 -7.27 1.67
CA VAL A 12 -4.07 -6.84 2.97
C VAL A 12 -4.36 -5.35 3.22
N VAL A 13 -4.18 -4.50 2.20
CA VAL A 13 -4.46 -3.06 2.29
C VAL A 13 -5.93 -2.79 2.59
N LEU A 14 -6.85 -3.51 1.96
CA LEU A 14 -8.29 -3.39 2.22
C LEU A 14 -8.64 -3.74 3.67
N GLU A 15 -8.05 -4.81 4.22
CA GLU A 15 -8.24 -5.18 5.63
C GLU A 15 -7.71 -4.10 6.57
N ILE A 16 -6.52 -3.56 6.32
CA ILE A 16 -5.95 -2.48 7.14
C ILE A 16 -6.85 -1.23 7.11
N ILE A 17 -7.33 -0.82 5.94
CA ILE A 17 -8.20 0.37 5.81
C ILE A 17 -9.55 0.13 6.51
N LYS A 18 -10.06 -1.11 6.48
CA LYS A 18 -11.28 -1.50 7.18
C LYS A 18 -11.12 -1.37 8.70
N ASP A 19 -9.99 -1.81 9.23
CA ASP A 19 -9.70 -1.79 10.66
C ASP A 19 -9.28 -0.41 11.17
N GLN A 20 -8.64 0.38 10.30
CA GLN A 20 -8.13 1.73 10.60
C GLN A 20 -8.64 2.77 9.59
N PRO A 21 -9.94 3.15 9.66
CA PRO A 21 -10.47 4.18 8.79
C PRO A 21 -9.75 5.51 9.02
N GLY A 22 -9.24 6.10 7.94
CA GLY A 22 -8.46 7.34 7.95
C GLY A 22 -6.95 7.13 8.03
N ILE A 23 -6.45 5.89 7.98
CA ILE A 23 -5.02 5.58 7.96
C ILE A 23 -4.30 6.32 6.83
N ARG A 24 -3.11 6.85 7.10
CA ARG A 24 -2.33 7.58 6.10
C ARG A 24 -1.54 6.62 5.22
N THR A 25 -1.23 7.02 3.98
CA THR A 25 -0.41 6.21 3.06
C THR A 25 0.91 5.72 3.68
N SER A 26 1.62 6.55 4.44
CA SER A 26 2.86 6.14 5.12
C SER A 26 2.62 5.05 6.17
N GLU A 27 1.57 5.21 6.98
CA GLU A 27 1.19 4.24 8.02
C GLU A 27 0.68 2.95 7.38
N LEU A 28 -0.06 3.04 6.28
CA LEU A 28 -0.54 1.91 5.50
C LEU A 28 0.63 1.07 4.95
N ILE A 29 1.68 1.73 4.46
CA ILE A 29 2.91 1.04 4.02
C ILE A 29 3.56 0.32 5.20
N ASP A 30 3.67 0.96 6.35
CA ASP A 30 4.29 0.37 7.54
C ASP A 30 3.50 -0.84 8.06
N GLU A 31 2.17 -0.75 8.11
CA GLU A 31 1.29 -1.86 8.50
C GLU A 31 1.33 -3.01 7.48
N ALA A 32 1.27 -2.70 6.18
CA ALA A 32 1.38 -3.71 5.13
C ALA A 32 2.74 -4.44 5.22
N ARG A 33 3.83 -3.73 5.54
CA ARG A 33 5.15 -4.35 5.78
C ARG A 33 5.16 -5.24 7.01
N ARG A 34 4.51 -4.82 8.10
CA ARG A 34 4.42 -5.62 9.34
C ARG A 34 3.68 -6.93 9.11
N ILE A 35 2.60 -6.89 8.32
CA ILE A 35 1.76 -8.05 8.01
C ILE A 35 2.45 -8.97 6.99
N MET A 36 2.88 -8.43 5.85
CA MET A 36 3.40 -9.23 4.73
C MET A 36 4.89 -9.57 4.85
N LYS A 37 5.65 -8.84 5.67
CA LYS A 37 7.10 -9.03 5.90
C LYS A 37 7.89 -9.19 4.58
N PRO A 38 7.87 -8.19 3.68
CA PRO A 38 8.60 -8.25 2.41
C PRO A 38 10.11 -8.45 2.61
N SER A 39 10.74 -9.14 1.67
CA SER A 39 12.16 -9.51 1.72
C SER A 39 12.78 -9.63 0.32
N GLY A 40 14.09 -9.47 0.19
CA GLY A 40 14.77 -9.61 -1.10
C GLY A 40 14.35 -8.52 -2.09
N GLU A 41 13.84 -8.91 -3.26
CA GLU A 41 13.48 -7.99 -4.34
C GLU A 41 12.48 -6.90 -3.91
N ASP A 42 11.50 -7.22 -3.08
CA ASP A 42 10.54 -6.23 -2.57
C ASP A 42 11.20 -5.10 -1.74
N LEU A 43 12.41 -5.32 -1.22
CA LEU A 43 13.22 -4.33 -0.48
C LEU A 43 14.24 -3.61 -1.38
N GLU A 44 14.30 -3.92 -2.68
CA GLU A 44 15.18 -3.20 -3.60
C GLU A 44 14.70 -1.76 -3.78
N ILE A 45 15.62 -0.84 -3.51
CA ILE A 45 15.41 0.59 -3.72
C ILE A 45 15.32 0.84 -5.23
N LEU A 46 14.29 1.59 -5.64
CA LEU A 46 14.14 2.00 -7.03
C LEU A 46 15.12 3.13 -7.36
N ASP A 47 15.78 3.04 -8.51
CA ASP A 47 16.71 4.07 -8.96
C ASP A 47 16.05 5.46 -9.00
N ASN A 48 16.77 6.46 -8.48
CA ASN A 48 16.30 7.85 -8.31
C ASN A 48 15.08 8.03 -7.39
N ARG A 49 14.78 7.05 -6.52
CA ARG A 49 13.70 7.15 -5.53
C ARG A 49 14.18 6.75 -4.14
N ASN A 50 13.50 7.28 -3.12
CA ASN A 50 13.65 6.82 -1.73
C ASN A 50 12.67 5.69 -1.38
N ASP A 51 11.91 5.19 -2.36
CA ASP A 51 10.96 4.08 -2.20
C ASP A 51 11.62 2.76 -2.60
N ASP A 52 11.29 1.67 -1.90
CA ASP A 52 11.55 0.33 -2.41
C ASP A 52 10.40 -0.18 -3.28
N LYS A 53 10.63 -1.30 -3.96
CA LYS A 53 9.62 -1.94 -4.82
C LYS A 53 8.31 -2.19 -4.07
N PHE A 54 8.35 -2.60 -2.80
CA PHE A 54 7.14 -2.84 -2.01
C PHE A 54 6.34 -1.56 -1.72
N SER A 55 6.99 -0.52 -1.18
CA SER A 55 6.31 0.74 -0.88
C SER A 55 5.74 1.36 -2.15
N GLN A 56 6.42 1.17 -3.29
CA GLN A 56 5.91 1.62 -4.56
C GLN A 56 4.64 0.90 -5.00
N LYS A 57 4.60 -0.44 -4.89
CA LYS A 57 3.38 -1.21 -5.17
C LYS A 57 2.22 -0.75 -4.29
N VAL A 58 2.45 -0.58 -2.98
CA VAL A 58 1.40 -0.08 -2.05
C VAL A 58 0.89 1.31 -2.46
N ARG A 59 1.75 2.22 -2.92
CA ARG A 59 1.32 3.54 -3.43
C ARG A 59 0.53 3.42 -4.73
N ASN A 60 0.93 2.53 -5.63
CA ASN A 60 0.28 2.30 -6.92
C ASN A 60 -1.12 1.73 -6.77
N ILE A 61 -1.36 0.93 -5.71
CA ILE A 61 -2.65 0.30 -5.44
C ILE A 61 -3.81 1.29 -5.47
N LYS A 62 -3.59 2.55 -5.08
CA LYS A 62 -4.64 3.60 -5.17
C LYS A 62 -5.32 3.65 -6.54
N SER A 63 -4.54 3.48 -7.61
CA SER A 63 -4.99 3.54 -9.00
C SER A 63 -5.30 2.17 -9.58
N HIS A 64 -5.34 1.12 -8.76
CA HIS A 64 -5.72 -0.22 -9.18
C HIS A 64 -7.26 -0.29 -9.24
N ASP A 65 -7.80 -0.69 -10.40
CA ASP A 65 -9.24 -0.69 -10.69
C ASP A 65 -10.08 -1.35 -9.57
N THR A 66 -9.56 -2.42 -9.00
CA THR A 66 -10.19 -3.17 -7.91
C THR A 66 -10.38 -2.35 -6.64
N ILE A 67 -9.37 -1.57 -6.22
CA ILE A 67 -9.46 -0.84 -4.96
C ILE A 67 -10.11 0.53 -5.14
N GLU A 68 -9.88 1.20 -6.28
CA GLU A 68 -10.35 2.57 -6.53
C GLU A 68 -11.87 2.68 -6.35
N SER A 69 -12.60 1.64 -6.78
CA SER A 69 -14.04 1.54 -6.60
C SER A 69 -14.48 1.33 -5.13
N LEU A 70 -13.63 0.73 -4.30
CA LEU A 70 -13.91 0.33 -2.91
C LEU A 70 -13.45 1.34 -1.85
N VAL A 71 -12.45 2.18 -2.16
CA VAL A 71 -11.89 3.13 -1.21
C VAL A 71 -12.09 4.57 -1.64
N ARG A 72 -12.09 5.48 -0.68
CA ARG A 72 -11.98 6.92 -0.89
C ARG A 72 -10.73 7.43 -0.20
N THR A 73 -10.01 8.33 -0.86
CA THR A 73 -8.82 8.97 -0.27
C THR A 73 -9.04 10.46 -0.09
N GLU A 74 -8.63 11.01 1.04
CA GLU A 74 -8.70 12.44 1.33
C GLU A 74 -7.29 13.05 1.50
N GLY A 75 -7.10 14.24 0.95
CA GLY A 75 -5.84 14.99 0.99
C GLY A 75 -4.93 14.83 -0.24
N GLU A 76 -3.98 15.74 -0.39
CA GLU A 76 -3.06 15.77 -1.53
C GLU A 76 -1.76 15.00 -1.28
N ARG A 77 -1.23 15.09 -0.06
CA ARG A 77 0.00 14.43 0.40
C ARG A 77 -0.31 13.50 1.56
N ASN A 78 0.36 12.34 1.58
CA ASN A 78 0.19 11.30 2.60
C ASN A 78 -1.29 11.07 2.94
N ARG A 79 -2.03 10.67 1.89
CA ARG A 79 -3.49 10.67 1.86
C ARG A 79 -4.06 9.77 2.94
N ARG A 80 -5.22 10.14 3.46
CA ARG A 80 -6.00 9.30 4.37
C ARG A 80 -6.90 8.38 3.55
N TRP A 81 -7.01 7.13 3.96
CA TRP A 81 -7.78 6.12 3.26
C TRP A 81 -8.99 5.71 4.07
N TYR A 82 -10.13 5.56 3.40
CA TYR A 82 -11.35 5.07 3.99
C TYR A 82 -12.01 4.08 3.04
N LEU A 83 -12.73 3.10 3.58
CA LEU A 83 -13.69 2.34 2.78
C LEU A 83 -14.86 3.24 2.36
N LYS A 84 -15.36 3.00 1.15
CA LYS A 84 -16.61 3.57 0.67
C LYS A 84 -17.82 2.84 1.24
#